data_AF-T0K1Z1-F1
#
_entry.id   AF-T0K1Z1-F1
#
_cell.length_a   1.000
_cell.length_b   1.000
_cell.length_c   1.000
_cell.angle_alpha   90.00
_cell.angle_beta   90.00
_cell.angle_gamma   90.00
#
_symmetry.space_group_name_H-M   'P 1'
#
loop_
_entity.id
_entity.type
_entity.pdbx_description
1 polymer ?
#
loop_
_entity_poly.entity_id
_entity_poly.type
_entity_poly.pdbx_seq_one_letter_code
_entity_poly.pdbx_strand_id
1 'polypeptide(L)'
;MASEDEQICVDAAFLNEELSNLNIGGPDAKSASSDESEASGDVNVFDPTQCLFCNYHSENLDENLDHMLKRHGMIIPHLESLIVDLETLVKYLHLVIYEYTECLYCGSIQNTPQAAQQHMTGKGHCKIDAEKENSEFKDFYDFEYNVDSDGSRFGDSGRADFVGVEDETRRLPSGKTVSHRKAKKVRGHRGLKSGEEIDSFSFF
;
A
#
# COMPACT_ATOMS: atom_id res chain seq x y z
N MET A 1 4.28 30.92 -52.07
CA MET A 1 4.33 29.47 -51.83
C MET A 1 3.92 29.27 -50.39
N ALA A 2 2.65 28.93 -50.19
CA ALA A 2 1.98 28.75 -48.91
C ALA A 2 1.65 27.26 -48.73
N SER A 3 1.81 26.74 -47.51
CA SER A 3 1.35 25.44 -46.97
C SER A 3 2.16 25.18 -45.68
N GLU A 4 1.85 25.78 -44.52
CA GLU A 4 0.73 25.58 -43.58
C GLU A 4 0.78 24.24 -42.82
N ASP A 5 0.83 24.40 -41.49
CA ASP A 5 0.94 23.43 -40.41
C ASP A 5 -0.36 22.65 -40.17
N GLU A 6 -0.31 21.32 -40.07
CA GLU A 6 -1.45 20.51 -39.63
C GLU A 6 -1.48 20.41 -38.10
N GLN A 7 -2.36 21.22 -37.51
CA GLN A 7 -2.81 21.16 -36.13
C GLN A 7 -4.15 20.40 -36.10
N ILE A 8 -4.17 19.21 -35.51
CA ILE A 8 -5.40 18.44 -35.32
C ILE A 8 -5.94 18.77 -33.92
N CYS A 9 -6.86 19.72 -33.86
CA CYS A 9 -7.83 19.87 -32.77
C CYS A 9 -9.13 19.20 -33.23
N VAL A 10 -9.52 18.10 -32.60
CA VAL A 10 -10.87 17.54 -32.78
C VAL A 10 -11.73 17.99 -31.60
N ASP A 11 -12.59 18.96 -31.92
CA ASP A 11 -13.48 19.68 -31.02
C ASP A 11 -14.60 18.79 -30.43
N ALA A 12 -14.87 19.04 -29.15
CA ALA A 12 -15.81 18.35 -28.28
C ALA A 12 -17.30 18.64 -28.56
N ALA A 13 -17.76 18.49 -29.80
CA ALA A 13 -19.14 18.84 -30.18
C ALA A 13 -19.96 17.76 -30.92
N PHE A 14 -19.44 16.55 -31.15
CA PHE A 14 -20.10 15.58 -32.05
C PHE A 14 -21.00 14.51 -31.40
N LEU A 15 -21.10 14.40 -30.06
CA LEU A 15 -21.89 13.32 -29.42
C LEU A 15 -23.18 13.80 -28.74
N ASN A 16 -23.91 14.78 -29.30
CA ASN A 16 -25.15 15.25 -28.69
C ASN A 16 -26.38 15.29 -29.61
N GLU A 17 -26.38 14.54 -30.73
CA GLU A 17 -27.52 14.54 -31.68
C GLU A 17 -28.22 13.19 -31.89
N GLU A 18 -27.85 12.12 -31.17
CA GLU A 18 -28.45 10.78 -31.39
C GLU A 18 -29.36 10.24 -30.26
N LEU A 19 -29.85 11.10 -29.35
CA LEU A 19 -30.79 10.69 -28.29
C LEU A 19 -32.18 11.33 -28.35
N SER A 20 -32.53 12.09 -29.40
CA SER A 20 -33.82 12.80 -29.43
C SER A 20 -35.01 12.00 -30.00
N ASN A 21 -34.88 10.72 -30.37
CA ASN A 21 -35.93 10.00 -31.11
C ASN A 21 -36.33 8.63 -30.55
N LEU A 22 -36.73 8.55 -29.28
CA LEU A 22 -37.60 7.46 -28.81
C LEU A 22 -38.79 8.02 -28.01
N ASN A 23 -39.83 8.41 -28.73
CA ASN A 23 -41.16 8.67 -28.18
C ASN A 23 -42.01 7.41 -28.36
N ILE A 24 -42.26 6.66 -27.27
CA ILE A 24 -43.29 5.61 -27.22
C ILE A 24 -44.32 6.05 -26.18
N GLY A 25 -45.53 6.31 -26.66
CA GLY A 25 -46.63 6.91 -25.90
C GLY A 25 -47.24 6.01 -24.83
N GLY A 26 -47.83 6.66 -23.81
CA GLY A 26 -48.70 6.02 -22.80
C GLY A 26 -50.05 5.55 -23.38
N PRO A 27 -50.82 4.73 -22.63
CA PRO A 27 -51.67 5.32 -21.58
C PRO A 27 -51.88 4.45 -20.30
N ASP A 28 -52.10 5.17 -19.19
CA ASP A 28 -52.90 4.89 -17.98
C ASP A 28 -53.24 3.43 -17.57
N ALA A 29 -52.62 2.94 -16.48
CA ALA A 29 -53.25 2.01 -15.52
C ALA A 29 -52.54 2.00 -14.16
N LYS A 30 -53.33 2.12 -13.09
CA LYS A 30 -52.95 2.02 -11.66
C LYS A 30 -52.21 0.72 -11.34
N SER A 31 -51.11 0.79 -10.58
CA SER A 31 -50.81 -0.17 -9.50
C SER A 31 -49.71 0.37 -8.58
N ALA A 32 -49.81 0.00 -7.30
CA ALA A 32 -49.04 0.55 -6.20
C ALA A 32 -47.65 -0.11 -6.07
N SER A 33 -46.63 0.74 -5.87
CA SER A 33 -45.46 0.59 -5.00
C SER A 33 -45.05 -0.82 -4.57
N SER A 34 -43.85 -1.27 -4.99
CA SER A 34 -42.71 -1.56 -4.09
C SER A 34 -41.45 -1.82 -4.91
N ASP A 35 -40.61 -0.78 -4.97
CA ASP A 35 -39.14 -0.75 -4.89
C ASP A 35 -38.33 -1.94 -5.43
N GLU A 36 -37.89 -1.84 -6.69
CA GLU A 36 -36.64 -2.45 -7.16
C GLU A 36 -35.88 -1.33 -7.88
N SER A 37 -34.99 -0.67 -7.14
CA SER A 37 -34.10 0.34 -7.69
C SER A 37 -33.05 -0.35 -8.56
N GLU A 38 -33.34 -0.48 -9.85
CA GLU A 38 -32.36 -0.76 -10.89
C GLU A 38 -31.35 0.39 -10.89
N ALA A 39 -30.26 0.19 -10.14
CA ALA A 39 -29.12 1.08 -10.13
C ALA A 39 -28.56 1.11 -11.55
N SER A 40 -28.86 2.19 -12.26
CA SER A 40 -28.10 2.63 -13.42
C SER A 40 -26.72 3.03 -12.92
N GLY A 41 -25.89 2.01 -12.65
CA GLY A 41 -24.49 2.18 -12.35
C GLY A 41 -23.82 2.78 -13.57
N ASP A 42 -23.47 4.05 -13.48
CA ASP A 42 -22.44 4.66 -14.30
C ASP A 42 -21.23 3.73 -14.20
N VAL A 43 -20.99 2.96 -15.27
CA VAL A 43 -19.91 1.97 -15.29
C VAL A 43 -18.63 2.76 -15.15
N ASN A 44 -18.05 2.75 -13.95
CA ASN A 44 -16.76 3.37 -13.69
C ASN A 44 -15.71 2.51 -14.39
N VAL A 45 -15.54 2.74 -15.69
CA VAL A 45 -14.64 1.98 -16.55
C VAL A 45 -13.22 2.25 -16.09
N PHE A 46 -12.54 1.19 -15.70
CA PHE A 46 -11.14 1.27 -15.29
C PHE A 46 -10.27 1.75 -16.46
N ASP A 47 -9.58 2.87 -16.24
CA ASP A 47 -8.53 3.40 -17.13
C ASP A 47 -7.16 3.30 -16.43
N PRO A 48 -6.21 2.50 -16.96
CA PRO A 48 -4.88 2.34 -16.37
C PRO A 48 -4.04 3.61 -16.39
N THR A 49 -4.39 4.60 -17.21
CA THR A 49 -3.64 5.87 -17.34
C THR A 49 -4.10 6.92 -16.33
N GLN A 50 -5.26 6.73 -15.69
CA GLN A 50 -5.84 7.66 -14.74
C GLN A 50 -5.36 7.39 -13.31
N CYS A 51 -4.96 8.43 -12.59
CA CYS A 51 -4.58 8.32 -11.18
C CYS A 51 -5.80 7.99 -10.30
N LEU A 52 -5.65 7.05 -9.35
CA LEU A 52 -6.74 6.65 -8.46
C LEU A 52 -7.09 7.68 -7.38
N PHE A 53 -6.22 8.67 -7.13
CA PHE A 53 -6.35 9.61 -6.01
C PHE A 53 -6.59 11.06 -6.43
N CYS A 54 -6.40 11.38 -7.71
CA CYS A 54 -6.63 12.71 -8.24
C CYS A 54 -6.97 12.67 -9.74
N ASN A 55 -7.30 13.82 -10.32
CA ASN A 55 -7.75 13.93 -11.71
C ASN A 55 -6.58 13.99 -12.73
N TYR A 56 -5.43 13.42 -12.39
CA TYR A 56 -4.27 13.40 -13.28
C TYR A 56 -4.31 12.17 -14.19
N HIS A 57 -4.01 12.36 -15.48
CA HIS A 57 -3.83 11.29 -16.46
C HIS A 57 -2.38 11.28 -16.94
N SER A 58 -1.82 10.09 -17.06
CA SER A 58 -0.44 9.84 -17.52
C SER A 58 -0.42 9.26 -18.92
N GLU A 59 0.74 9.17 -19.56
CA GLU A 59 0.82 8.58 -20.91
C GLU A 59 0.75 7.04 -20.87
N ASN A 60 1.31 6.44 -19.82
CA ASN A 60 1.39 4.99 -19.63
C ASN A 60 1.09 4.58 -18.18
N LEU A 61 0.81 3.29 -17.96
CA LEU A 61 0.57 2.73 -16.62
C LEU A 61 1.78 2.94 -15.69
N ASP A 62 3.01 2.73 -16.20
CA ASP A 62 4.22 2.89 -15.41
C ASP A 62 4.41 4.35 -14.93
N GLU A 63 4.11 5.32 -15.79
CA GLU A 63 4.16 6.75 -15.44
C GLU A 63 3.08 7.12 -14.43
N ASN A 64 1.90 6.49 -14.52
CA ASN A 64 0.83 6.67 -13.57
C ASN A 64 1.23 6.13 -12.19
N LEU A 65 1.82 4.93 -12.13
CA LEU A 65 2.37 4.37 -10.89
C LEU A 65 3.44 5.29 -10.29
N ASP A 66 4.33 5.84 -11.13
CA ASP A 66 5.34 6.81 -10.72
C ASP A 66 4.74 8.10 -10.16
N HIS A 67 3.66 8.60 -10.77
CA HIS A 67 2.88 9.73 -10.27
C HIS A 67 2.24 9.40 -8.91
N MET A 68 1.60 8.25 -8.78
CA MET A 68 0.96 7.79 -7.56
C MET A 68 1.98 7.64 -6.42
N LEU A 69 3.19 7.15 -6.71
CA LEU A 69 4.29 7.09 -5.76
C LEU A 69 4.78 8.49 -5.35
N LYS A 70 5.09 9.36 -6.32
CA LYS A 70 5.69 10.69 -6.03
C LYS A 70 4.71 11.67 -5.40
N ARG A 71 3.46 11.72 -5.88
CA ARG A 71 2.47 12.72 -5.46
C ARG A 71 1.65 12.28 -4.26
N HIS A 72 1.30 11.00 -4.21
CA HIS A 72 0.40 10.44 -3.22
C HIS A 72 1.09 9.50 -2.22
N GLY A 73 2.36 9.15 -2.45
CA GLY A 73 3.08 8.22 -1.58
C GLY A 73 2.53 6.80 -1.64
N MET A 74 1.93 6.42 -2.78
CA MET A 74 1.43 5.07 -2.98
C MET A 74 2.60 4.11 -3.17
N ILE A 75 2.68 3.12 -2.29
CA ILE A 75 3.73 2.11 -2.29
C ILE A 75 3.05 0.75 -2.42
N ILE A 76 3.44 0.02 -3.47
CA ILE A 76 3.10 -1.38 -3.65
C ILE A 76 4.21 -2.19 -2.96
N PRO A 77 3.91 -2.92 -1.87
CA PRO A 77 4.92 -3.73 -1.19
C PRO A 77 5.36 -4.91 -2.07
N HIS A 78 6.59 -5.42 -1.87
CA HIS A 78 7.05 -6.72 -2.36
C HIS A 78 6.68 -7.05 -3.83
N LEU A 79 7.06 -6.18 -4.77
CA LEU A 79 6.79 -6.36 -6.21
C LEU A 79 7.24 -7.74 -6.76
N GLU A 80 8.31 -8.31 -6.22
CA GLU A 80 8.84 -9.63 -6.62
C GLU A 80 7.94 -10.80 -6.17
N SER A 81 7.15 -10.60 -5.12
CA SER A 81 6.24 -11.62 -4.57
C SER A 81 4.81 -11.49 -5.11
N LEU A 82 4.56 -10.53 -6.01
CA LEU A 82 3.24 -10.33 -6.60
C LEU A 82 2.95 -11.47 -7.59
N ILE A 83 1.85 -12.20 -7.37
CA ILE A 83 1.44 -13.34 -8.21
C ILE A 83 0.73 -12.84 -9.48
N VAL A 84 0.15 -11.65 -9.41
CA VAL A 84 -0.66 -11.03 -10.47
C VAL A 84 0.09 -9.91 -11.18
N ASP A 85 -0.38 -9.56 -12.39
CA ASP A 85 0.12 -8.38 -13.09
C ASP A 85 -0.24 -7.09 -12.33
N LEU A 86 0.63 -6.08 -12.42
CA LEU A 86 0.42 -4.77 -11.80
C LEU A 86 -0.90 -4.13 -12.21
N GLU A 87 -1.27 -4.26 -13.48
CA GLU A 87 -2.53 -3.73 -14.01
C GLU A 87 -3.74 -4.35 -13.29
N THR A 88 -3.68 -5.65 -12.96
CA THR A 88 -4.76 -6.35 -12.26
C THR A 88 -4.87 -5.87 -10.82
N LEU A 89 -3.74 -5.67 -10.15
CA LEU A 89 -3.72 -5.08 -8.81
C LEU A 89 -4.31 -3.66 -8.82
N VAL A 90 -3.91 -2.80 -9.76
CA VAL A 90 -4.42 -1.42 -9.90
C VAL A 90 -5.91 -1.40 -10.22
N LYS A 91 -6.38 -2.32 -11.06
CA LYS A 91 -7.80 -2.50 -11.36
C LYS A 91 -8.61 -2.90 -10.13
N TYR A 92 -8.06 -3.76 -9.28
CA TYR A 92 -8.70 -4.11 -8.01
C TYR A 92 -8.75 -2.91 -7.07
N LEU A 93 -7.67 -2.14 -6.95
CA LEU A 93 -7.62 -0.92 -6.14
C LEU A 93 -8.64 0.12 -6.62
N HIS A 94 -8.83 0.24 -7.94
CA HIS A 94 -9.88 1.06 -8.52
C HIS A 94 -11.26 0.60 -8.05
N LEU A 95 -11.56 -0.70 -8.09
CA LEU A 95 -12.83 -1.23 -7.57
C LEU A 95 -13.04 -0.86 -6.09
N VAL A 96 -12.02 -1.01 -5.25
CA VAL A 96 -12.11 -0.66 -3.81
C VAL A 96 -12.43 0.81 -3.59
N ILE A 97 -11.83 1.71 -4.37
CA ILE A 97 -12.02 3.16 -4.20
C ILE A 97 -13.33 3.64 -4.82
N TYR A 98 -13.69 3.15 -6.01
CA TYR A 98 -14.80 3.68 -6.80
C TYR A 98 -16.12 2.97 -6.56
N GLU A 99 -16.09 1.65 -6.37
CA GLU A 99 -17.29 0.84 -6.14
C GLU A 99 -17.56 0.68 -4.65
N TYR A 100 -16.56 0.26 -3.87
CA TYR A 100 -16.72 0.05 -2.43
C TYR A 100 -16.54 1.33 -1.60
N THR A 101 -16.00 2.41 -2.20
CA THR A 101 -15.74 3.70 -1.52
C THR A 101 -14.96 3.55 -0.22
N GLU A 102 -14.06 2.57 -0.19
CA GLU A 102 -13.34 2.16 1.01
C GLU A 102 -11.88 2.65 0.97
N CYS A 103 -11.37 3.02 2.15
CA CYS A 103 -9.98 3.41 2.31
C CYS A 103 -9.05 2.19 2.37
N LEU A 104 -8.13 2.08 1.41
CA LEU A 104 -7.17 0.97 1.27
C LEU A 104 -6.36 0.62 2.53
N TYR A 105 -6.16 1.57 3.44
CA TYR A 105 -5.32 1.36 4.63
C TYR A 105 -6.12 1.10 5.91
N CYS A 106 -7.14 1.93 6.19
CA CYS A 106 -7.88 1.86 7.44
C CYS A 106 -9.24 1.18 7.33
N GLY A 107 -9.67 0.79 6.12
CA GLY A 107 -10.94 0.11 5.86
C GLY A 107 -12.18 0.95 6.18
N SER A 108 -12.05 2.29 6.19
CA SER A 108 -13.19 3.17 6.45
C SER A 108 -13.95 3.44 5.17
N ILE A 109 -15.19 2.98 5.11
CA ILE A 109 -16.12 3.27 4.01
C ILE A 109 -16.56 4.74 4.07
N GLN A 110 -16.58 5.40 2.92
CA GLN A 110 -17.08 6.76 2.74
C GLN A 110 -18.39 6.75 1.96
N ASN A 111 -19.07 7.89 1.89
CA ASN A 111 -20.34 7.98 1.15
C ASN A 111 -20.13 8.16 -0.37
N THR A 112 -18.95 8.64 -0.79
CA THR A 112 -18.63 8.91 -2.19
C THR A 112 -17.17 8.58 -2.47
N PRO A 113 -16.80 8.24 -3.72
CA PRO A 113 -15.41 7.96 -4.07
C PRO A 113 -14.51 9.19 -3.90
N GLN A 114 -15.04 10.40 -4.17
CA GLN A 114 -14.31 11.63 -3.91
C GLN A 114 -14.03 11.85 -2.41
N ALA A 115 -14.96 11.46 -1.53
CA ALA A 115 -14.73 11.51 -0.09
C ALA A 115 -13.66 10.47 0.34
N ALA A 116 -13.65 9.28 -0.26
CA ALA A 116 -12.59 8.28 -0.05
C ALA A 116 -11.22 8.82 -0.50
N GLN A 117 -11.13 9.41 -1.69
CA GLN A 117 -9.90 10.02 -2.19
C GLN A 117 -9.40 11.16 -1.29
N GLN A 118 -10.28 12.05 -0.83
CA GLN A 118 -9.92 13.13 0.10
C GLN A 118 -9.46 12.61 1.45
N HIS A 119 -10.13 11.57 1.98
CA HIS A 119 -9.70 10.91 3.20
C HIS A 119 -8.28 10.35 3.04
N MET A 120 -8.03 9.66 1.92
CA MET A 120 -6.75 9.00 1.67
C MET A 120 -5.61 9.99 1.49
N THR A 121 -5.83 11.03 0.69
CA THR A 121 -4.83 12.09 0.46
C THR A 121 -4.61 12.96 1.70
N GLY A 122 -5.65 13.25 2.49
CA GLY A 122 -5.54 14.06 3.70
C GLY A 122 -4.81 13.38 4.86
N LYS A 123 -4.94 12.05 4.97
CA LYS A 123 -4.27 11.26 6.03
C LYS A 123 -3.01 10.54 5.58
N GLY A 124 -2.73 10.49 4.27
CA GLY A 124 -1.64 9.68 3.72
C GLY A 124 -1.94 8.17 3.77
N HIS A 125 -3.20 7.79 3.54
CA HIS A 125 -3.66 6.40 3.47
C HIS A 125 -3.65 5.85 2.02
N CYS A 126 -2.75 6.33 1.18
CA CYS A 126 -2.59 5.87 -0.21
C CYS A 126 -1.72 4.60 -0.32
N LYS A 127 -1.53 3.84 0.77
CA LYS A 127 -0.62 2.70 0.85
C LYS A 127 -1.37 1.40 1.14
N ILE A 128 -0.83 0.30 0.64
CA ILE A 128 -1.40 -1.04 0.80
C ILE A 128 -0.56 -1.79 1.84
N ASP A 129 -1.22 -2.52 2.74
CA ASP A 129 -0.57 -3.35 3.74
C ASP A 129 -0.92 -4.82 3.49
N ALA A 130 -0.02 -5.52 2.80
CA ALA A 130 -0.18 -6.93 2.45
C ALA A 130 0.29 -7.89 3.57
N GLU A 131 1.02 -7.40 4.57
CA GLU A 131 1.56 -8.23 5.66
C GLU A 131 0.55 -8.44 6.79
N LYS A 132 -0.47 -7.58 6.88
CA LYS A 132 -1.53 -7.71 7.87
C LYS A 132 -2.31 -9.02 7.66
N GLU A 133 -2.46 -9.79 8.74
CA GLU A 133 -3.05 -11.15 8.72
C GLU A 133 -4.45 -11.22 8.07
N ASN A 134 -5.26 -10.18 8.27
CA ASN A 134 -6.62 -10.08 7.73
C ASN A 134 -6.71 -9.10 6.55
N SER A 135 -5.63 -8.92 5.80
CA SER A 135 -5.62 -8.09 4.60
C SER A 135 -6.14 -8.88 3.41
N GLU A 136 -7.17 -8.37 2.74
CA GLU A 136 -7.64 -8.89 1.45
C GLU A 136 -6.57 -8.81 0.36
N PHE A 137 -5.62 -7.89 0.51
CA PHE A 137 -4.52 -7.74 -0.43
C PHE A 137 -3.51 -8.89 -0.37
N LYS A 138 -3.52 -9.69 0.71
CA LYS A 138 -2.60 -10.81 0.90
C LYS A 138 -2.76 -11.86 -0.21
N ASP A 139 -3.96 -12.04 -0.73
CA ASP A 139 -4.27 -13.04 -1.77
C ASP A 139 -3.58 -12.75 -3.11
N PHE A 140 -3.06 -11.53 -3.32
CA PHE A 140 -2.29 -11.16 -4.50
C PHE A 140 -0.79 -11.45 -4.37
N TYR A 141 -0.31 -11.86 -3.19
CA TYR A 141 1.12 -12.06 -2.90
C TYR A 141 1.43 -13.50 -2.46
N ASP A 142 2.54 -14.03 -2.95
CA ASP A 142 3.09 -15.31 -2.48
C ASP A 142 4.16 -15.06 -1.42
N PHE A 143 3.74 -15.07 -0.16
CA PHE A 143 4.67 -15.05 0.98
C PHE A 143 5.20 -16.44 1.34
N GLU A 144 4.62 -17.51 0.79
CA GLU A 144 4.99 -18.89 1.13
C GLU A 144 6.24 -19.35 0.38
N TYR A 145 6.50 -18.86 -0.83
CA TYR A 145 7.69 -19.27 -1.59
C TYR A 145 9.03 -18.76 -1.01
N ASN A 146 8.99 -17.81 -0.07
CA ASN A 146 10.19 -17.26 0.59
C ASN A 146 10.59 -17.97 1.88
N VAL A 147 9.81 -18.96 2.36
CA VAL A 147 10.18 -19.76 3.56
C VAL A 147 10.96 -21.04 3.24
N ASP A 148 11.23 -21.35 1.97
CA ASP A 148 12.01 -22.53 1.57
C ASP A 148 13.54 -22.32 1.59
N SER A 149 14.06 -21.75 2.68
CA SER A 149 15.47 -21.91 3.08
C SER A 149 15.68 -22.23 4.57
N ASP A 150 14.60 -22.42 5.32
CA ASP A 150 14.61 -22.88 6.71
C ASP A 150 13.39 -23.78 6.90
N GLY A 151 13.61 -25.10 6.81
CA GLY A 151 12.54 -26.05 7.08
C GLY A 151 12.14 -26.01 8.55
N SER A 152 10.97 -25.45 8.86
CA SER A 152 10.27 -25.80 10.10
C SER A 152 8.75 -25.68 9.97
N ARG A 153 8.15 -26.79 9.53
CA ARG A 153 6.74 -27.10 9.80
C ARG A 153 6.56 -27.28 11.31
N PHE A 154 5.94 -26.32 12.01
CA PHE A 154 5.31 -26.59 13.31
C PHE A 154 4.05 -25.75 13.50
N GLY A 155 2.91 -26.35 13.18
CA GLY A 155 1.73 -26.15 14.00
C GLY A 155 1.90 -27.00 15.25
N ASP A 156 1.95 -26.37 16.43
CA ASP A 156 1.61 -27.03 17.68
C ASP A 156 1.09 -26.02 18.71
N SER A 157 -0.14 -26.23 19.11
CA SER A 157 -0.85 -25.47 20.13
C SER A 157 -0.39 -25.91 21.51
N GLY A 158 0.35 -25.04 22.19
CA GLY A 158 0.34 -24.96 23.66
C GLY A 158 1.46 -25.70 24.38
N ARG A 159 2.38 -24.93 24.96
CA ARG A 159 2.45 -24.66 26.41
C ARG A 159 3.66 -23.77 26.67
N ALA A 160 3.40 -22.51 27.03
CA ALA A 160 4.43 -21.59 27.48
C ALA A 160 5.06 -22.12 28.78
N ASP A 161 6.30 -22.56 28.70
CA ASP A 161 7.16 -22.63 29.87
C ASP A 161 7.82 -21.26 30.03
N PHE A 162 7.29 -20.48 30.97
CA PHE A 162 7.80 -19.18 31.36
C PHE A 162 9.08 -19.39 32.16
N VAL A 163 10.23 -19.23 31.51
CA VAL A 163 11.54 -19.22 32.19
C VAL A 163 12.14 -17.83 32.12
N GLY A 164 11.99 -17.11 33.25
CA GLY A 164 12.96 -16.14 33.75
C GLY A 164 13.31 -14.95 32.85
N VAL A 165 12.40 -13.98 32.79
CA VAL A 165 12.65 -12.64 32.26
C VAL A 165 13.62 -11.88 33.18
N GLU A 166 14.91 -11.88 32.85
CA GLU A 166 15.84 -10.78 33.19
C GLU A 166 16.16 -9.99 31.90
N ASP A 167 15.28 -9.03 31.63
CA ASP A 167 14.90 -8.46 30.32
C ASP A 167 15.80 -7.32 29.81
N GLU A 168 17.12 -7.44 29.87
CA GLU A 168 17.99 -6.34 29.45
C GLU A 168 18.91 -6.65 28.26
N THR A 169 18.98 -7.90 27.80
CA THR A 169 19.82 -8.28 26.64
C THR A 169 19.21 -9.38 25.78
N ARG A 170 19.23 -9.20 24.45
CA ARG A 170 18.85 -10.20 23.44
C ARG A 170 20.04 -10.59 22.57
N ARG A 171 20.18 -11.88 22.24
CA ARG A 171 21.20 -12.37 21.30
C ARG A 171 20.63 -12.48 19.89
N LEU A 172 21.36 -11.96 18.91
CA LEU A 172 21.02 -12.07 17.49
C LEU A 172 21.55 -13.40 16.91
N PRO A 173 20.99 -13.90 15.78
CA PRO A 173 21.51 -15.08 15.06
C PRO A 173 22.96 -14.96 14.62
N SER A 174 23.46 -13.73 14.46
CA SER A 174 24.87 -13.42 14.20
C SER A 174 25.78 -13.61 15.42
N GLY A 175 25.27 -14.10 16.55
CA GLY A 175 25.98 -14.29 17.82
C GLY A 175 26.20 -13.01 18.64
N LYS A 176 25.85 -11.84 18.10
CA LYS A 176 26.00 -10.54 18.78
C LYS A 176 24.92 -10.34 19.83
N THR A 177 25.30 -9.86 21.01
CA THR A 177 24.36 -9.54 22.09
C THR A 177 24.01 -8.06 22.05
N VAL A 178 22.72 -7.73 22.00
CA VAL A 178 22.17 -6.38 21.99
C VAL A 178 21.46 -6.14 23.31
N SER A 179 21.83 -5.06 24.01
CA SER A 179 21.17 -4.64 25.23
C SER A 179 20.07 -3.63 24.96
N HIS A 180 18.98 -3.70 25.73
CA HIS A 180 17.87 -2.75 25.60
C HIS A 180 18.33 -1.33 25.94
N ARG A 181 17.82 -0.30 25.25
CA ARG A 181 18.25 1.10 25.43
C ARG A 181 18.14 1.61 26.87
N LYS A 182 17.28 0.98 27.68
CA LYS A 182 17.08 1.30 29.11
C LYS A 182 18.12 0.66 30.05
N ALA A 183 18.94 -0.28 29.56
CA ALA A 183 19.97 -0.92 30.37
C ALA A 183 21.07 0.08 30.73
N LYS A 184 21.41 0.12 32.02
CA LYS A 184 22.37 1.07 32.59
C LYS A 184 23.77 0.79 32.03
N LYS A 185 24.31 1.72 31.25
CA LYS A 185 25.65 1.59 30.64
C LYS A 185 26.72 1.63 31.74
N VAL A 186 27.19 0.46 32.20
CA VAL A 186 28.37 0.39 33.07
C VAL A 186 29.58 0.78 32.22
N ARG A 187 30.04 2.02 32.38
CA ARG A 187 31.29 2.48 31.77
C ARG A 187 32.44 1.79 32.50
N GLY A 188 33.01 0.75 31.89
CA GLY A 188 34.28 0.19 32.36
C GLY A 188 35.36 1.26 32.30
N HIS A 189 35.92 1.63 33.46
CA HIS A 189 37.13 2.43 33.52
C HIS A 189 38.27 1.66 32.83
N ARG A 190 38.96 2.31 31.89
CA ARG A 190 40.22 1.80 31.34
C ARG A 190 41.23 1.73 32.49
N GLY A 191 41.64 0.51 32.86
CA GLY A 191 42.72 0.31 33.82
C GLY A 191 44.02 0.91 33.28
N LEU A 192 44.61 1.80 34.08
CA LEU A 192 45.96 2.34 33.86
C LEU A 192 47.00 1.22 33.97
N LYS A 193 48.00 1.24 33.08
CA LYS A 193 49.22 0.45 33.19
C LYS A 193 50.10 1.04 34.31
N SER A 194 50.44 0.25 35.32
CA SER A 194 51.54 0.55 36.25
C SER A 194 52.81 -0.16 35.76
N GLY A 195 53.79 0.61 35.30
CA GLY A 195 55.17 0.16 35.16
C GLY A 195 55.96 0.64 36.36
N GLU A 196 56.58 -0.28 37.08
CA GLU A 196 57.61 -0.02 38.08
C GLU A 196 58.77 -0.98 37.79
N GLU A 197 59.90 -0.46 37.31
CA GLU A 197 61.22 -1.01 37.62
C GLU A 197 62.13 0.18 37.90
N ILE A 198 62.67 0.18 39.12
CA ILE A 198 63.50 1.22 39.73
C ILE A 198 64.96 0.80 39.53
N ASP A 199 65.75 1.69 38.93
CA ASP A 199 67.20 1.57 38.79
C ASP A 199 67.88 1.43 40.15
N SER A 200 68.61 0.34 40.35
CA SER A 200 69.54 0.15 41.47
C SER A 200 70.97 0.26 40.95
N PHE A 201 71.45 1.50 40.85
CA PHE A 201 72.88 1.79 40.64
C PHE A 201 73.55 1.82 42.02
N SER A 202 74.19 0.71 42.39
CA SER A 202 75.01 0.62 43.60
C SER A 202 76.37 1.29 43.39
N PHE A 203 76.68 2.21 44.32
CA PHE A 203 77.99 2.78 44.54
C PHE A 203 78.85 1.78 45.33
N PHE A 204 79.83 1.14 44.68
CA PHE A 204 81.25 1.01 45.11
C PHE A 204 82.05 0.20 44.11
#